data_AF-A0A847ICS5-F1
#
_entry.id   AF-A0A847ICS5-F1
#
_cell.length_a   1.000
_cell.length_b   1.000
_cell.length_c   1.000
_cell.angle_alpha   90.00
_cell.angle_beta   90.00
_cell.angle_gamma   90.00
#
_symmetry.space_group_name_H-M   'P 1'
#
loop_
_entity.id
_entity.type
_entity.pdbx_description
1 polymer ?
#
loop_
_entity_poly.entity_id
_entity_poly.type
_entity_poly.pdbx_seq_one_letter_code
_entity_poly.pdbx_strand_id
1 'polypeptide(L)'
;MTPFMHQVQELLDGGPTSSPQTLPSESVTVAHGADVQVLIRSLAEQLVSEANAILVDTDRGVIALTDETGPGALAFTLDYADRTARIETVVTGHSATAQLVIRGVPTSRRLAGEDEMAALVLELIAGN
;
A
#
# COMPACT_ATOMS: atom_id res chain seq x y z
N MET A 1 -6.09 -10.04 -18.63
CA MET A 1 -5.24 -9.68 -17.49
C MET A 1 -4.70 -8.28 -17.72
N THR A 2 -4.68 -7.45 -16.70
CA THR A 2 -4.03 -6.13 -16.73
C THR A 2 -2.50 -6.29 -16.67
N PRO A 3 -1.71 -5.24 -16.96
CA PRO A 3 -0.26 -5.27 -16.77
C PRO A 3 0.16 -5.68 -15.35
N PHE A 4 -0.57 -5.26 -14.33
CA PHE A 4 -0.27 -5.61 -12.95
C PHE A 4 -0.64 -7.08 -12.64
N MET A 5 -1.75 -7.60 -13.15
CA MET A 5 -2.07 -9.04 -13.05
C MET A 5 -0.98 -9.93 -13.65
N HIS A 6 -0.34 -9.49 -14.75
CA HIS A 6 0.82 -10.20 -15.31
C HIS A 6 2.02 -10.21 -14.37
N GLN A 7 2.30 -9.11 -13.67
CA GLN A 7 3.36 -9.04 -12.67
C GLN A 7 3.09 -9.97 -11.47
N VAL A 8 1.83 -10.03 -11.02
CA VAL A 8 1.42 -10.96 -9.95
C VAL A 8 1.62 -12.41 -10.40
N GLN A 9 1.20 -12.77 -11.61
CA GLN A 9 1.42 -14.12 -12.15
C GLN A 9 2.92 -14.45 -12.27
N GLU A 10 3.72 -13.54 -12.83
CA GLU A 10 5.17 -13.71 -12.96
C GLU A 10 5.84 -13.91 -11.59
N LEU A 11 5.42 -13.16 -10.58
CA LEU A 11 5.90 -13.32 -9.21
C LEU A 11 5.56 -14.71 -8.64
N LEU A 12 4.33 -15.19 -8.85
CA LEU A 12 3.91 -16.53 -8.41
C LEU A 12 4.68 -17.64 -9.13
N ASP A 13 5.09 -17.40 -10.37
CA ASP A 13 5.91 -18.31 -11.18
C ASP A 13 7.41 -18.28 -10.79
N GLY A 14 7.78 -17.53 -9.74
CA GLY A 14 9.15 -17.42 -9.23
C GLY A 14 9.98 -16.29 -9.86
N GLY A 15 9.31 -15.36 -10.53
CA GLY A 15 9.92 -14.14 -11.06
C GLY A 15 10.43 -13.21 -9.95
N PRO A 16 11.25 -12.21 -10.32
CA PRO A 16 11.82 -11.27 -9.37
C PRO A 16 10.75 -10.34 -8.77
N THR A 17 11.00 -9.88 -7.55
CA THR A 17 10.25 -8.77 -6.93
C THR A 17 11.19 -7.60 -6.61
N SER A 18 10.65 -6.39 -6.57
CA SER A 18 11.35 -5.19 -6.11
C SER A 18 10.60 -4.58 -4.93
N SER A 19 11.34 -4.13 -3.92
CA SER A 19 10.79 -3.31 -2.84
C SER A 19 10.34 -1.94 -3.35
N PRO A 20 9.24 -1.37 -2.81
CA PRO A 20 8.78 -0.05 -3.18
C PRO A 20 9.82 1.01 -2.83
N GLN A 21 10.01 1.97 -3.74
CA GLN A 21 10.79 3.15 -3.43
C GLN A 21 10.05 4.03 -2.44
N THR A 22 10.80 4.60 -1.51
CA THR A 22 10.27 5.47 -0.48
C THR A 22 11.08 6.74 -0.40
N LEU A 23 10.45 7.82 0.06
CA LEU A 23 11.09 9.11 0.34
C LEU A 23 10.93 9.46 1.82
N PRO A 24 11.79 10.32 2.38
CA PRO A 24 11.53 10.93 3.68
C PRO A 24 10.13 11.56 3.69
N SER A 25 9.39 11.36 4.77
CA SER A 25 8.07 11.98 4.94
C SER A 25 8.24 13.49 5.10
N GLU A 26 7.31 14.24 4.53
CA GLU A 26 7.32 15.69 4.55
C GLU A 26 5.99 16.24 5.04
N SER A 27 6.06 17.40 5.69
CA SER A 27 4.88 18.11 6.18
C SER A 27 4.30 18.95 5.03
N VAL A 28 3.08 18.63 4.63
CA VAL A 28 2.35 19.31 3.55
C VAL A 28 1.07 19.95 4.08
N THR A 29 0.33 20.67 3.25
CA THR A 29 -1.00 21.16 3.63
C THR A 29 -1.99 19.99 3.78
N VAL A 30 -2.99 20.13 4.66
CA VAL A 30 -4.03 19.10 4.83
C VAL A 30 -4.73 18.77 3.51
N ALA A 31 -5.02 19.80 2.68
CA ALA A 31 -5.67 19.59 1.39
C ALA A 31 -4.83 18.72 0.46
N HIS A 32 -3.52 18.96 0.37
CA HIS A 32 -2.63 18.15 -0.47
C HIS A 32 -2.47 16.73 0.09
N GLY A 33 -2.28 16.59 1.40
CA GLY A 33 -2.16 15.26 2.02
C GLY A 33 -3.42 14.41 1.83
N ALA A 34 -4.60 15.01 1.98
CA ALA A 34 -5.88 14.32 1.76
C ALA A 34 -6.09 13.93 0.28
N ASP A 35 -5.72 14.79 -0.67
CA ASP A 35 -5.78 14.50 -2.10
C ASP A 35 -4.92 13.28 -2.46
N VAL A 36 -3.64 13.30 -2.05
CA VAL A 36 -2.72 12.17 -2.26
C VAL A 36 -3.20 10.90 -1.58
N GLN A 37 -3.76 10.99 -0.37
CA GLN A 37 -4.32 9.84 0.33
C GLN A 37 -5.46 9.19 -0.46
N VAL A 38 -6.36 9.98 -1.03
CA VAL A 38 -7.48 9.46 -1.83
C VAL A 38 -6.96 8.77 -3.10
N LEU A 39 -5.97 9.36 -3.76
CA LEU A 39 -5.33 8.77 -4.94
C LEU A 39 -4.69 7.42 -4.62
N ILE A 40 -3.82 7.37 -3.60
CA ILE A 40 -3.13 6.14 -3.18
C ILE A 40 -4.12 5.07 -2.73
N ARG A 41 -5.15 5.42 -1.95
CA ARG A 41 -6.17 4.46 -1.49
C ARG A 41 -6.97 3.89 -2.65
N SER A 42 -7.34 4.72 -3.63
CA SER A 42 -8.09 4.27 -4.80
C SER A 42 -7.26 3.32 -5.67
N LEU A 43 -5.98 3.64 -5.87
CA LEU A 43 -5.05 2.77 -6.56
C LEU A 43 -4.83 1.45 -5.81
N ALA A 44 -4.70 1.50 -4.48
CA ALA A 44 -4.58 0.31 -3.65
C ALA A 44 -5.80 -0.63 -3.81
N GLU A 45 -7.02 -0.11 -3.81
CA GLU A 45 -8.24 -0.91 -4.04
C GLU A 45 -8.25 -1.58 -5.41
N GLN A 46 -7.86 -0.85 -6.46
CA GLN A 46 -7.75 -1.41 -7.80
C GLN A 46 -6.71 -2.55 -7.83
N LEU A 47 -5.50 -2.30 -7.34
CA LEU A 47 -4.40 -3.27 -7.37
C LEU A 47 -4.71 -4.50 -6.52
N VAL A 48 -5.30 -4.33 -5.33
CA VAL A 48 -5.75 -5.44 -4.48
C VAL A 48 -6.81 -6.27 -5.20
N SER A 49 -7.77 -5.64 -5.87
CA SER A 49 -8.78 -6.35 -6.66
C SER A 49 -8.15 -7.16 -7.80
N GLU A 50 -7.20 -6.57 -8.51
CA GLU A 50 -6.46 -7.22 -9.60
C GLU A 50 -5.59 -8.38 -9.10
N ALA A 51 -4.85 -8.19 -8.00
CA ALA A 51 -4.06 -9.25 -7.38
C ALA A 51 -4.94 -10.40 -6.89
N ASN A 52 -6.04 -10.10 -6.20
CA ASN A 52 -6.95 -11.11 -5.67
C ASN A 52 -7.61 -11.94 -6.78
N ALA A 53 -7.85 -11.36 -7.95
CA ALA A 53 -8.33 -12.12 -9.11
C ALA A 53 -7.34 -13.18 -9.62
N ILE A 54 -6.04 -13.05 -9.31
CA ILE A 54 -5.02 -14.07 -9.59
C ILE A 54 -4.84 -15.01 -8.38
N LEU A 55 -4.83 -14.45 -7.17
CA LEU A 55 -4.58 -15.22 -5.95
C LEU A 55 -5.73 -16.18 -5.59
N VAL A 56 -6.95 -15.92 -6.02
CA VAL A 56 -8.14 -16.76 -5.73
C VAL A 56 -7.97 -18.21 -6.22
N ASP A 57 -7.17 -18.42 -7.27
CA ASP A 57 -6.88 -19.74 -7.83
C ASP A 57 -5.68 -20.43 -7.13
N THR A 58 -5.17 -19.84 -6.04
CA THR A 58 -4.06 -20.35 -5.24
C THR A 58 -4.51 -20.72 -3.83
N ASP A 59 -3.81 -21.66 -3.18
CA ASP A 59 -4.05 -22.00 -1.77
C ASP A 59 -3.50 -20.94 -0.77
N ARG A 60 -3.04 -19.78 -1.27
CA ARG A 60 -2.34 -18.77 -0.45
C ARG A 60 -3.28 -17.71 0.16
N GLY A 61 -4.56 -17.72 -0.18
CA GLY A 61 -5.55 -16.75 0.30
C GLY A 61 -5.54 -15.45 -0.51
N VAL A 62 -6.20 -14.42 0.01
CA VAL A 62 -6.36 -13.11 -0.66
C VAL A 62 -5.85 -11.99 0.23
N ILE A 63 -5.49 -10.87 -0.39
CA ILE A 63 -5.11 -9.63 0.32
C ILE A 63 -6.38 -8.95 0.82
N ALA A 64 -6.42 -8.62 2.11
CA ALA A 64 -7.45 -7.78 2.69
C ALA A 64 -7.00 -6.32 2.66
N LEU A 65 -7.91 -5.41 2.26
CA LEU A 65 -7.75 -3.97 2.38
C LEU A 65 -8.78 -3.47 3.39
N THR A 66 -8.33 -2.86 4.47
CA THR A 66 -9.18 -2.34 5.53
C THR A 66 -8.93 -0.85 5.72
N ASP A 67 -9.94 -0.03 5.48
CA ASP A 67 -9.90 1.39 5.83
C ASP A 67 -10.02 1.54 7.36
N GLU A 68 -9.16 2.36 7.95
CA GLU A 68 -9.19 2.66 9.38
C GLU A 68 -9.85 4.01 9.63
N THR A 69 -10.91 4.01 10.44
CA THR A 69 -11.61 5.23 10.83
C THR A 69 -11.15 5.70 12.20
N GLY A 70 -10.70 6.95 12.31
CA GLY A 70 -10.32 7.54 13.59
C GLY A 70 -9.98 9.03 13.48
N PRO A 71 -9.92 9.76 14.60
CA PRO A 71 -9.50 11.15 14.60
C PRO A 71 -8.00 11.27 14.31
N GLY A 72 -7.60 12.28 13.54
CA GLY A 72 -6.20 12.70 13.39
C GLY A 72 -5.38 11.97 12.32
N ALA A 73 -5.93 10.94 11.66
CA ALA A 73 -5.29 10.34 10.50
C ALA A 73 -6.30 9.78 9.51
N LEU A 74 -5.92 9.78 8.23
CA LEU A 74 -6.54 8.93 7.21
C LEU A 74 -5.62 7.73 7.02
N ALA A 75 -6.13 6.51 7.19
CA ALA A 75 -5.29 5.32 7.11
C ALA A 75 -6.02 4.14 6.49
N PHE A 76 -5.26 3.27 5.86
CA PHE A 76 -5.73 1.94 5.45
C PHE A 76 -4.59 0.93 5.59
N THR A 77 -4.98 -0.32 5.75
CA THR A 77 -4.08 -1.44 5.99
C THR A 77 -4.30 -2.53 4.94
N LEU A 78 -3.19 -3.05 4.41
CA LEU A 78 -3.14 -4.22 3.55
C LEU A 78 -2.59 -5.40 4.35
N ASP A 79 -3.40 -6.45 4.47
CA ASP A 79 -3.04 -7.69 5.16
C ASP A 79 -2.99 -8.86 4.19
N TYR A 80 -1.91 -9.63 4.23
CA TYR A 80 -1.77 -10.86 3.46
C TYR A 80 -0.94 -11.91 4.19
N ALA A 81 -1.61 -13.01 4.55
CA ALA A 81 -1.07 -14.02 5.46
C ALA A 81 -0.60 -13.41 6.79
N ASP A 82 0.68 -13.47 7.10
CA ASP A 82 1.33 -12.92 8.30
C ASP A 82 1.98 -11.54 8.07
N ARG A 83 1.75 -10.93 6.90
CA ARG A 83 2.37 -9.67 6.48
C ARG A 83 1.32 -8.56 6.41
N THR A 84 1.76 -7.38 6.84
CA THR A 84 0.91 -6.20 6.93
C THR A 84 1.69 -4.98 6.47
N ALA A 85 1.08 -4.16 5.63
CA ALA A 85 1.54 -2.81 5.34
C ALA A 85 0.41 -1.82 5.60
N ARG A 86 0.70 -0.77 6.37
CA ARG A 86 -0.27 0.28 6.68
C ARG A 86 0.23 1.61 6.14
N ILE A 87 -0.65 2.33 5.47
CA ILE A 87 -0.39 3.66 4.93
C ILE A 87 -1.27 4.62 5.69
N GLU A 88 -0.66 5.64 6.29
CA GLU A 88 -1.40 6.68 7.00
C GLU A 88 -0.93 8.08 6.62
N THR A 89 -1.89 9.00 6.58
CA THR A 89 -1.68 10.43 6.48
C THR A 89 -2.15 11.07 7.78
N VAL A 90 -1.19 11.44 8.63
CA VAL A 90 -1.44 12.04 9.95
C VAL A 90 -1.66 13.53 9.80
N VAL A 91 -2.75 14.04 10.35
CA VAL A 91 -3.12 15.46 10.34
C VAL A 91 -2.77 16.09 11.69
N THR A 92 -1.92 17.11 11.68
CA THR A 92 -1.54 17.88 12.86
C THR A 92 -1.78 19.37 12.62
N GLY A 93 -2.86 19.90 13.18
CA GLY A 93 -3.25 21.30 12.96
C GLY A 93 -3.58 21.58 11.49
N HIS A 94 -2.74 22.35 10.81
CA HIS A 94 -2.91 22.74 9.40
C HIS A 94 -1.99 21.98 8.45
N SER A 95 -1.26 20.98 8.95
CA SER A 95 -0.40 20.14 8.13
C SER A 95 -0.81 18.68 8.16
N ALA A 96 -0.38 17.96 7.13
CA ALA A 96 -0.49 16.52 7.02
C ALA A 96 0.88 15.91 6.70
N THR A 97 1.13 14.70 7.19
CA THR A 97 2.34 13.93 6.95
C THR A 97 1.95 12.50 6.60
N ALA A 98 2.26 12.07 5.38
CA ALA A 98 2.08 10.68 4.95
C ALA A 98 3.25 9.81 5.45
N GLN A 99 2.96 8.59 5.88
CA GLN A 99 3.97 7.64 6.33
C GLN A 99 3.53 6.19 6.11
N LEU A 100 4.52 5.32 5.88
CA LEU A 100 4.36 3.88 5.95
C LEU A 100 4.51 3.42 7.40
N VAL A 101 3.67 2.48 7.80
CA VAL A 101 3.73 1.82 9.10
C VAL A 101 4.06 0.36 8.84
N ILE A 102 5.23 -0.06 9.34
CA ILE A 102 5.75 -1.41 9.17
C ILE A 102 5.78 -2.08 10.53
N ARG A 103 5.14 -3.25 10.65
CA ARG A 103 5.03 -3.99 11.92
C ARG A 103 4.47 -3.13 13.06
N GLY A 104 3.49 -2.28 12.75
CA GLY A 104 2.87 -1.35 13.71
C GLY A 104 3.72 -0.15 14.12
N VAL A 105 4.93 0.01 13.54
CA VAL A 105 5.81 1.14 13.82
C VAL A 105 5.74 2.14 12.66
N PRO A 106 5.26 3.37 12.88
CA PRO A 106 5.33 4.41 11.88
C PRO A 106 6.77 4.72 11.52
N THR A 107 7.05 4.72 10.22
CA THR A 107 8.36 5.08 9.69
C THR A 107 8.42 6.57 9.41
N SER A 108 9.62 7.12 9.29
CA SER A 108 9.80 8.49 8.80
C SER A 108 9.74 8.57 7.27
N ARG A 109 9.09 7.62 6.58
CA ARG A 109 9.12 7.49 5.12
C ARG A 109 7.72 7.30 4.54
N ARG A 110 7.49 7.86 3.36
CA ARG A 110 6.30 7.67 2.52
C ARG A 110 6.67 6.94 1.23
N LEU A 111 5.69 6.38 0.53
CA LEU A 111 5.88 5.94 -0.85
C LEU A 111 6.41 7.11 -1.69
N ALA A 112 7.37 6.84 -2.58
CA ALA A 112 8.00 7.88 -3.40
C ALA A 112 6.97 8.54 -4.35
N GLY A 113 6.01 7.74 -4.83
CA GLY A 113 4.84 8.17 -5.60
C GLY A 113 3.76 7.08 -5.58
N GLU A 114 2.65 7.36 -6.27
CA GLU A 114 1.51 6.44 -6.37
C GLU A 114 1.88 5.11 -7.03
N ASP A 115 2.74 5.14 -8.04
CA ASP A 115 3.20 3.94 -8.77
C ASP A 115 3.90 2.91 -7.87
N GLU A 116 4.47 3.35 -6.74
CA GLU A 116 5.13 2.48 -5.76
C GLU A 116 4.14 1.61 -4.97
N MET A 117 2.83 1.90 -5.07
CA MET A 117 1.78 1.07 -4.48
C MET A 117 1.77 -0.34 -5.12
N ALA A 118 2.04 -0.46 -6.41
CA ALA A 118 2.14 -1.75 -7.08
C ALA A 118 3.32 -2.58 -6.53
N ALA A 119 4.49 -1.95 -6.36
CA ALA A 119 5.66 -2.60 -5.78
C ALA A 119 5.41 -3.04 -4.33
N LEU A 120 4.70 -2.23 -3.53
CA LEU A 120 4.33 -2.61 -2.17
C LEU A 120 3.38 -3.82 -2.12
N VAL A 121 2.40 -3.91 -3.03
CA VAL A 121 1.51 -5.09 -3.11
C VAL A 121 2.31 -6.34 -3.53
N LEU A 122 3.22 -6.22 -4.50
CA LEU A 122 4.08 -7.33 -4.92
C LEU A 122 5.02 -7.78 -3.80
N GLU A 123 5.62 -6.85 -3.07
CA GLU A 123 6.45 -7.13 -1.90
C GLU A 123 5.67 -7.88 -0.82
N LEU A 124 4.43 -7.44 -0.53
CA LEU A 124 3.52 -8.14 0.37
C LEU A 124 3.23 -9.57 -0.12
N ILE A 125 3.08 -9.81 -1.42
CA ILE A 125 2.85 -11.16 -1.96
C ILE A 125 4.10 -12.04 -1.84
N ALA A 126 5.28 -11.47 -2.13
CA ALA A 126 6.57 -12.15 -2.14
C ALA A 126 7.04 -12.60 -0.76
N GLY A 127 6.90 -11.73 0.25
CA GLY A 127 7.25 -12.03 1.65
C GLY A 127 8.70 -11.81 2.02
N ASN A 128 9.28 -10.77 1.41
CA ASN A 128 10.62 -10.30 1.72
C ASN A 128 10.61 -9.26 2.85
#